data_AF-A0A9E9NPC4-F1
#
_entry.id   AF-A0A9E9NPC4-F1
#
_cell.length_a   1.000
_cell.length_b   1.000
_cell.length_c   1.000
_cell.angle_alpha   90.00
_cell.angle_beta   90.00
_cell.angle_gamma   90.00
#
_symmetry.space_group_name_H-M   'P 1'
#
loop_
_entity.id
_entity.type
_entity.pdbx_description
1 polymer ?
#
loop_
_entity_poly.entity_id
_entity_poly.type
_entity_poly.pdbx_seq_one_letter_code
_entity_poly.pdbx_strand_id
1 'polypeptide(L)'
;MKKYIFTILAISFAMHVQANPQTFDLTPVLQDRYEKDCAVRPDYDLYKFPDISKKLQAYVVSHELEEEPAFVSNVFILKNVEYRGVPVTKIEFSYGNLAKQMNQALYFDLSTAKAKQNFSKIQFKRKQTKADASLDITKEGNMTSVYCSWTDQKN
;
A
#
# COMPACT_ATOMS: atom_id res chain seq x y z
N MET A 1 -31.24 -9.71 -65.13
CA MET A 1 -30.99 -10.62 -63.98
C MET A 1 -29.63 -10.29 -63.37
N LYS A 2 -29.59 -9.63 -62.21
CA LYS A 2 -28.35 -9.42 -61.42
C LYS A 2 -28.59 -10.03 -60.04
N LYS A 3 -27.82 -11.06 -59.70
CA LYS A 3 -27.85 -11.73 -58.39
C LYS A 3 -26.91 -10.95 -57.46
N TYR A 4 -27.44 -10.36 -56.40
CA TYR A 4 -26.65 -9.82 -55.31
C TYR A 4 -26.66 -10.81 -54.16
N ILE A 5 -25.52 -11.44 -53.91
CA ILE A 5 -25.27 -12.27 -52.73
C ILE A 5 -24.90 -11.31 -51.61
N PHE A 6 -25.77 -11.14 -50.62
CA PHE A 6 -25.44 -10.44 -49.39
C PHE A 6 -24.95 -11.46 -48.37
N THR A 7 -23.64 -11.44 -48.13
CA THR A 7 -22.93 -12.25 -47.13
C THR A 7 -23.29 -11.77 -45.72
N ILE A 8 -23.66 -12.71 -44.86
CA ILE A 8 -23.99 -12.51 -43.44
C ILE A 8 -22.72 -12.08 -42.71
N LEU A 9 -22.72 -10.89 -42.09
CA LEU A 9 -21.65 -10.43 -41.21
C LEU A 9 -21.89 -11.02 -39.81
N ALA A 10 -21.06 -11.98 -39.42
CA ALA A 10 -21.07 -12.56 -38.08
C ALA A 10 -20.60 -11.51 -37.06
N ILE A 11 -21.50 -11.07 -36.18
CA ILE A 11 -21.16 -10.22 -35.04
C ILE A 11 -20.43 -11.11 -34.02
N SER A 12 -19.11 -10.96 -33.94
CA SER A 12 -18.31 -11.57 -32.90
C SER A 12 -18.69 -10.94 -31.56
N PHE A 13 -19.26 -11.72 -30.64
CA PHE A 13 -19.35 -11.37 -29.24
C PHE A 13 -17.92 -11.16 -28.72
N ALA A 14 -17.54 -9.90 -28.49
CA ALA A 14 -16.37 -9.61 -27.68
C ALA A 14 -16.66 -10.12 -26.26
N MET A 15 -16.17 -11.30 -25.93
CA MET A 15 -16.09 -11.72 -24.55
C MET A 15 -15.19 -10.72 -23.84
N HIS A 16 -15.78 -9.83 -23.04
CA HIS A 16 -15.05 -9.09 -22.03
C HIS A 16 -14.56 -10.13 -21.02
N VAL A 17 -13.39 -10.70 -21.29
CA VAL A 17 -12.59 -11.34 -20.25
C VAL A 17 -12.24 -10.20 -19.30
N GLN A 18 -13.03 -10.07 -18.26
CA GLN A 18 -12.73 -9.23 -17.11
C GLN A 18 -11.51 -9.87 -16.47
N ALA A 19 -10.33 -9.55 -16.99
CA ALA A 19 -9.06 -9.93 -16.41
C ALA A 19 -9.09 -9.36 -14.99
N ASN A 20 -9.29 -10.24 -14.01
CA ASN A 20 -9.24 -9.86 -12.61
C ASN A 20 -7.85 -9.24 -12.43
N PRO A 21 -7.74 -7.92 -12.18
CA PRO A 21 -6.45 -7.28 -12.18
C PRO A 21 -5.59 -7.97 -11.13
N GLN A 22 -4.44 -8.49 -11.55
CA GLN A 22 -3.54 -9.26 -10.69
C GLN A 22 -3.30 -8.46 -9.41
N THR A 23 -3.77 -8.98 -8.27
CA THR A 23 -3.54 -8.32 -6.98
C THR A 23 -2.06 -8.36 -6.66
N PHE A 24 -1.50 -7.21 -6.26
CA PHE A 24 -0.11 -7.13 -5.79
C PHE A 24 -0.06 -7.36 -4.28
N ASP A 25 0.63 -8.42 -3.86
CA ASP A 25 0.85 -8.72 -2.44
C ASP A 25 2.12 -8.01 -1.94
N LEU A 26 1.95 -7.12 -0.96
CA LEU A 26 3.04 -6.41 -0.27
C LEU A 26 3.78 -7.28 0.74
N THR A 27 3.20 -8.42 1.15
CA THR A 27 3.77 -9.27 2.22
C THR A 27 5.25 -9.60 1.99
N PRO A 28 5.69 -10.07 0.80
CA PRO A 28 7.09 -10.45 0.59
C PRO A 28 8.08 -9.28 0.72
N VAL A 29 7.59 -8.04 0.62
CA VAL A 29 8.44 -6.85 0.71
C VAL A 29 8.39 -6.23 2.11
N LEU A 30 7.22 -6.24 2.76
CA LEU A 30 6.98 -5.45 3.97
C LEU A 30 6.83 -6.29 5.24
N GLN A 31 6.80 -7.64 5.15
CA GLN A 31 6.64 -8.50 6.32
C GLN A 31 7.69 -8.22 7.40
N ASP A 32 8.94 -8.03 7.00
CA ASP A 32 10.01 -7.78 7.95
C ASP A 32 9.84 -6.43 8.67
N ARG A 33 9.27 -5.42 8.01
CA ARG A 33 9.00 -4.11 8.61
C ARG A 33 7.86 -4.18 9.63
N TYR A 34 6.74 -4.80 9.29
CA TYR A 34 5.54 -4.76 10.14
C TYR A 34 5.41 -5.92 11.13
N GLU A 35 5.98 -7.09 10.83
CA GLU A 35 5.84 -8.29 11.68
C GLU A 35 7.12 -8.65 12.46
N LYS A 36 8.30 -8.19 12.04
CA LYS A 36 9.55 -8.45 12.80
C LYS A 36 10.00 -7.26 13.62
N ASP A 37 10.24 -6.11 13.00
CA ASP A 37 10.68 -4.90 13.69
C ASP A 37 10.63 -3.72 12.72
N CYS A 38 10.07 -2.59 13.14
CA CYS A 38 10.21 -1.30 12.47
C CYS A 38 11.62 -0.73 12.66
N ALA A 39 12.63 -1.59 12.87
CA ALA A 39 13.98 -1.25 13.26
C ALA A 39 14.50 -0.05 12.47
N VAL A 40 15.30 0.77 13.13
CA VAL A 40 15.93 1.93 12.53
C VAL A 40 16.61 1.55 11.23
N ARG A 41 16.20 2.22 10.16
CA ARG A 41 16.69 2.02 8.80
C ARG A 41 17.01 3.37 8.17
N PRO A 42 17.98 3.42 7.26
CA PRO A 42 18.28 4.67 6.57
C PRO A 42 17.16 5.08 5.59
N ASP A 43 16.34 4.12 5.13
CA ASP A 43 15.38 4.34 4.04
C ASP A 43 14.00 3.69 4.28
N TYR A 44 13.03 4.19 3.52
CA TYR A 44 11.70 3.59 3.36
C TYR A 44 11.75 2.33 2.48
N ASP A 45 10.88 1.37 2.76
CA ASP A 45 10.67 0.29 1.80
C ASP A 45 9.77 0.81 0.68
N LEU A 46 10.11 0.49 -0.58
CA LEU A 46 9.34 0.87 -1.77
C LEU A 46 9.30 2.38 -2.09
N TYR A 47 10.02 3.24 -1.38
CA TYR A 47 9.99 4.67 -1.64
C TYR A 47 11.38 5.31 -1.51
N LYS A 48 11.70 6.18 -2.47
CA LYS A 48 12.85 7.06 -2.44
C LYS A 48 12.41 8.39 -3.03
N PHE A 49 12.32 9.43 -2.20
CA PHE A 49 11.75 10.71 -2.61
C PHE A 49 12.29 11.18 -3.98
N PRO A 50 11.41 11.59 -4.91
CA PRO A 50 9.94 11.61 -4.82
C PRO A 50 9.25 10.32 -5.32
N ASP A 51 10.02 9.30 -5.69
CA ASP A 51 9.56 8.16 -6.46
C ASP A 51 9.16 6.95 -5.59
N ILE A 52 8.04 6.34 -5.95
CA ILE A 52 7.66 5.01 -5.48
C ILE A 52 8.26 3.93 -6.38
N SER A 53 8.51 2.74 -5.81
CA SER A 53 9.02 1.59 -6.53
C SER A 53 8.20 1.29 -7.77
N LYS A 54 8.87 1.01 -8.89
CA LYS A 54 8.24 0.59 -10.16
C LYS A 54 7.31 -0.61 -9.99
N LYS A 55 7.57 -1.47 -8.99
CA LYS A 55 6.71 -2.62 -8.66
C LYS A 55 5.32 -2.20 -8.20
N LEU A 56 5.23 -1.07 -7.49
CA LEU A 56 3.99 -0.55 -6.92
C LEU A 56 3.34 0.52 -7.82
N GLN A 57 4.12 1.18 -8.69
CA GLN A 57 3.67 2.28 -9.55
C GLN A 57 2.45 1.93 -10.42
N ALA A 58 2.36 0.70 -10.96
CA ALA A 58 1.21 0.26 -11.76
C ALA A 58 -0.12 0.17 -10.97
N TYR A 59 -0.02 0.15 -9.64
CA TYR A 59 -1.13 0.03 -8.70
C TYR A 59 -1.48 1.36 -8.03
N VAL A 60 -0.73 2.43 -8.29
CA VAL A 60 -1.02 3.78 -7.80
C VAL A 60 -2.15 4.38 -8.64
N VAL A 61 -3.18 4.87 -7.98
CA VAL A 61 -4.32 5.59 -8.57
C VAL A 61 -4.06 7.09 -8.56
N SER A 62 -3.59 7.61 -7.42
CA SER A 62 -3.24 9.01 -7.24
C SER A 62 -2.13 9.15 -6.18
N HIS A 63 -1.49 10.31 -6.20
CA HIS A 63 -0.44 10.69 -5.27
C HIS A 63 -0.77 12.07 -4.72
N GLU A 64 -0.67 12.21 -3.41
CA GLU A 64 -0.84 13.46 -2.67
C GLU A 64 0.46 13.74 -1.91
N LEU A 65 0.92 14.99 -2.01
CA LEU A 65 2.07 15.51 -1.30
C LEU A 65 1.60 16.63 -0.38
N GLU A 66 1.91 16.50 0.90
CA GLU A 66 1.68 17.53 1.90
C GLU A 66 3.04 17.97 2.45
N GLU A 67 3.33 19.26 2.31
CA GLU A 67 4.56 19.87 2.81
C GLU A 67 4.23 20.98 3.79
N GLU A 68 4.62 20.77 5.04
CA GLU A 68 4.46 21.71 6.14
C GLU A 68 5.83 21.94 6.82
N PRO A 69 6.03 23.06 7.52
CA PRO A 69 7.27 23.29 8.27
C PRO A 69 7.58 22.15 9.25
N ALA A 70 6.55 21.53 9.82
CA ALA A 70 6.68 20.44 10.78
C ALA A 70 6.94 19.07 10.14
N PHE A 71 6.49 18.82 8.90
CA PHE A 71 6.62 17.51 8.26
C PHE A 71 6.44 17.55 6.74
N VAL A 72 6.89 16.50 6.06
CA VAL A 72 6.55 16.20 4.66
C VAL A 72 5.88 14.83 4.60
N SER A 73 4.75 14.70 3.90
CA SER A 73 4.03 13.43 3.73
C SER A 73 3.74 13.14 2.26
N ASN A 74 4.05 11.92 1.82
CA ASN A 74 3.70 11.41 0.50
C ASN A 74 2.73 10.26 0.65
N VAL A 75 1.49 10.46 0.20
CA VAL A 75 0.41 9.49 0.27
C VAL A 75 0.11 8.97 -1.13
N PHE A 76 0.20 7.66 -1.31
CA PHE A 76 -0.14 6.99 -2.57
C PHE A 76 -1.42 6.19 -2.37
N ILE A 77 -2.46 6.54 -3.11
CA ILE A 77 -3.72 5.78 -3.15
C ILE A 77 -3.54 4.59 -4.08
N LEU A 78 -3.94 3.40 -3.62
CA LEU A 78 -3.63 2.13 -4.26
C LEU A 78 -4.91 1.41 -4.72
N LYS A 79 -4.79 0.64 -5.81
CA LYS A 79 -5.81 -0.31 -6.29
C LYS A 79 -5.22 -1.72 -6.39
N ASN A 80 -6.01 -2.74 -6.07
CA ASN A 80 -5.61 -4.15 -6.17
C ASN A 80 -4.29 -4.46 -5.44
N VAL A 81 -4.08 -3.85 -4.27
CA VAL A 81 -2.93 -4.12 -3.41
C VAL A 81 -3.43 -4.75 -2.13
N GLU A 82 -2.72 -5.76 -1.64
CA GLU A 82 -3.02 -6.40 -0.37
C GLU A 82 -1.76 -6.62 0.45
N TYR A 83 -1.97 -6.92 1.73
CA TYR A 83 -0.94 -7.42 2.63
C TYR A 83 -1.58 -8.52 3.48
N ARG A 84 -0.99 -9.74 3.46
CA ARG A 84 -1.53 -10.95 4.10
C ARG A 84 -3.00 -11.22 3.71
N GLY A 85 -3.38 -10.93 2.47
CA GLY A 85 -4.75 -11.09 1.98
C GLY A 85 -5.76 -10.08 2.55
N VAL A 86 -5.28 -8.94 3.10
CA VAL A 86 -6.09 -7.81 3.53
C VAL A 86 -5.88 -6.66 2.55
N PRO A 87 -6.94 -6.06 1.97
CA PRO A 87 -6.80 -4.94 1.05
C PRO A 87 -6.09 -3.74 1.69
N VAL A 88 -5.14 -3.15 0.97
CA VAL A 88 -4.45 -1.91 1.35
C VAL A 88 -4.85 -0.82 0.37
N THR A 89 -5.49 0.23 0.88
CA THR A 89 -6.05 1.31 0.05
C THR A 89 -5.11 2.49 -0.13
N LYS A 90 -4.16 2.67 0.79
CA LYS A 90 -3.11 3.67 0.68
C LYS A 90 -1.85 3.27 1.44
N ILE A 91 -0.72 3.76 0.96
CA ILE A 91 0.58 3.72 1.64
C ILE A 91 1.07 5.15 1.81
N GLU A 92 1.62 5.45 2.97
CA GLU A 92 2.14 6.77 3.31
C GLU A 92 3.61 6.69 3.72
N PHE A 93 4.39 7.67 3.27
CA PHE A 93 5.77 7.90 3.66
C PHE A 93 5.91 9.34 4.15
N SER A 94 6.18 9.54 5.44
CA SER A 94 6.23 10.87 6.02
C SER A 94 7.41 11.11 6.95
N TYR A 95 8.03 12.29 6.81
CA TYR A 95 9.18 12.72 7.59
C TYR A 95 8.80 13.88 8.51
N GLY A 96 8.95 13.68 9.81
CA GLY A 96 8.77 14.73 10.82
C GLY A 96 10.04 15.57 10.98
N ASN A 97 10.00 16.84 10.58
CA ASN A 97 11.17 17.72 10.56
C ASN A 97 11.73 18.00 11.96
N LEU A 98 10.85 18.14 12.96
CA LEU A 98 11.25 18.44 14.34
C LEU A 98 11.80 17.19 15.05
N ALA A 99 11.10 16.06 14.92
CA ALA A 99 11.46 14.81 15.55
C ALA A 99 12.59 14.06 14.82
N LYS A 100 12.93 14.47 13.58
CA LYS A 100 13.83 13.73 12.68
C LYS A 100 13.40 12.27 12.59
N GLN A 101 12.12 12.07 12.29
CA GLN A 101 11.47 10.77 12.34
C GLN A 101 10.90 10.41 10.97
N MET A 102 11.23 9.21 10.51
CA MET A 102 10.64 8.59 9.33
C MET A 102 9.43 7.75 9.73
N ASN A 103 8.38 7.77 8.90
CA ASN A 103 7.15 7.02 9.12
C ASN A 103 6.69 6.34 7.83
N GLN A 104 6.37 5.05 7.92
CA GLN A 104 5.74 4.30 6.84
C GLN A 104 4.44 3.69 7.33
N ALA A 105 3.33 4.04 6.69
CA ALA A 105 2.01 3.56 7.10
C ALA A 105 1.33 2.73 6.00
N LEU A 106 0.71 1.62 6.40
CA LEU A 106 -0.25 0.89 5.57
C LEU A 106 -1.66 1.13 6.10
N TYR A 107 -2.59 1.40 5.19
CA TYR A 107 -3.99 1.59 5.53
C TYR A 107 -4.83 0.46 4.95
N PHE A 108 -5.35 -0.35 5.86
CA PHE A 108 -6.10 -1.56 5.58
C PHE A 108 -7.60 -1.28 5.54
N ASP A 109 -8.27 -1.70 4.48
CA ASP A 109 -9.72 -1.74 4.43
C ASP A 109 -10.26 -3.04 5.04
N LEU A 110 -10.92 -2.90 6.18
CA LEU A 110 -11.57 -3.98 6.91
C LEU A 110 -13.08 -4.02 6.68
N SER A 111 -13.59 -3.49 5.57
CA SER A 111 -15.01 -3.49 5.22
C SER A 111 -15.63 -4.89 5.17
N THR A 112 -14.85 -5.91 4.81
CA THR A 112 -15.34 -7.30 4.67
C THR A 112 -14.98 -8.19 5.86
N ALA A 113 -15.81 -9.21 6.12
CA ALA A 113 -15.53 -10.20 7.16
C ALA A 113 -14.21 -10.95 6.91
N LYS A 114 -13.89 -11.25 5.65
CA LYS A 114 -12.62 -11.87 5.25
C LYS A 114 -11.43 -10.98 5.59
N ALA A 115 -11.49 -9.68 5.27
CA ALA A 115 -10.44 -8.73 5.60
C ALA A 115 -10.22 -8.63 7.11
N LYS A 116 -11.29 -8.55 7.92
CA LYS A 116 -11.21 -8.57 9.39
C LYS A 116 -10.53 -9.84 9.91
N GLN A 117 -10.93 -11.01 9.40
CA GLN A 117 -10.38 -12.30 9.81
C GLN A 117 -8.91 -12.45 9.41
N ASN A 118 -8.52 -11.95 8.23
CA ASN A 118 -7.14 -11.99 7.79
C ASN A 118 -6.28 -11.02 8.60
N PHE A 119 -6.77 -9.80 8.84
CA PHE A 119 -6.06 -8.79 9.64
C PHE A 119 -5.79 -9.28 11.06
N SER A 120 -6.76 -9.95 11.70
CA SER A 120 -6.57 -10.49 13.06
C SER A 120 -5.51 -11.59 13.16
N LYS A 121 -5.09 -12.19 12.04
CA LYS A 121 -4.03 -13.21 12.00
C LYS A 121 -2.64 -12.58 11.91
N ILE A 122 -2.54 -11.31 11.51
CA ILE A 122 -1.26 -10.62 11.35
C ILE A 122 -0.66 -10.35 12.74
N GLN A 123 0.55 -10.84 12.97
CA GLN A 123 1.26 -10.66 14.23
C GLN A 123 2.17 -9.44 14.15
N PHE A 124 1.61 -8.26 14.37
CA PHE A 124 2.40 -7.03 14.45
C PHE A 124 3.26 -7.03 15.71
N LYS A 125 4.58 -6.94 15.55
CA LYS A 125 5.49 -6.78 16.69
C LYS A 125 5.39 -5.34 17.17
N ARG A 126 4.51 -5.06 18.15
CA ARG A 126 4.33 -3.73 18.74
C ARG A 126 5.52 -3.28 19.59
N LYS A 127 6.11 -4.23 20.33
CA LYS A 127 7.31 -4.00 21.13
C LYS A 127 8.55 -4.07 20.24
N GLN A 128 9.08 -2.92 19.85
CA GLN A 128 10.27 -2.83 19.01
C GLN A 128 11.53 -3.26 19.76
N THR A 129 12.56 -3.70 19.04
CA THR A 129 13.86 -4.02 19.66
C THR A 129 14.73 -2.79 19.88
N LYS A 130 14.50 -1.74 19.11
CA LYS A 130 15.22 -0.46 19.17
C LYS A 130 14.34 0.59 19.84
N ALA A 131 14.93 1.39 20.72
CA ALA A 131 14.20 2.37 21.55
C ALA A 131 13.62 3.54 20.73
N ASP A 132 14.21 3.79 19.57
CA ASP A 132 13.89 4.85 18.64
C ASP A 132 13.01 4.38 17.48
N ALA A 133 12.47 3.15 17.56
CA ALA A 133 11.45 2.65 16.65
C ALA A 133 10.12 2.44 17.39
N SER A 134 8.99 2.65 16.71
CA SER A 134 7.66 2.29 17.22
C SER A 134 6.77 1.69 16.13
N LEU A 135 5.77 0.93 16.58
CA LEU A 135 4.68 0.45 15.74
C LEU A 135 3.35 0.81 16.41
N ASP A 136 2.57 1.62 15.71
CA ASP A 136 1.29 2.11 16.21
C ASP A 136 0.16 1.68 15.29
N ILE A 137 -0.98 1.28 15.88
CA ILE A 137 -2.15 0.83 15.15
C ILE A 137 -3.33 1.70 15.53
N THR A 138 -3.89 2.39 14.54
CA THR A 138 -5.05 3.27 14.72
C THR A 138 -6.22 2.73 13.91
N LYS A 139 -7.42 2.76 14.51
CA LYS A 139 -8.64 2.30 13.86
C LYS A 139 -9.62 3.45 13.73
N GLU A 140 -10.14 3.64 12.53
CA GLU A 140 -11.15 4.63 12.21
C GLU A 140 -12.23 4.00 11.31
N GLY A 141 -13.40 3.73 11.89
CA GLY A 141 -14.47 3.02 11.19
C GLY A 141 -14.02 1.64 10.67
N ASN A 142 -14.07 1.46 9.36
CA ASN A 142 -13.60 0.25 8.66
C ASN A 142 -12.13 0.31 8.26
N MET A 143 -11.46 1.44 8.43
CA MET A 143 -10.04 1.58 8.14
C MET A 143 -9.21 1.29 9.37
N THR A 144 -8.12 0.56 9.19
CA THR A 144 -7.06 0.43 10.20
C THR A 144 -5.75 0.84 9.59
N SER A 145 -5.03 1.76 10.21
CA SER A 145 -3.69 2.14 9.81
C SER A 145 -2.66 1.51 10.73
N VAL A 146 -1.57 1.03 10.17
CA VAL A 146 -0.40 0.53 10.92
C VAL A 146 0.80 1.38 10.53
N TYR A 147 1.30 2.16 11.48
CA TYR A 147 2.46 3.01 11.34
C TYR A 147 3.69 2.29 11.85
N CYS A 148 4.72 2.21 11.03
CA CYS A 148 6.08 1.96 11.50
C CYS A 148 6.83 3.27 11.49
N SER A 149 7.49 3.60 12.59
CA SER A 149 8.27 4.82 12.74
C SER A 149 9.65 4.55 13.31
N TRP A 150 10.63 5.33 12.87
CA TRP A 150 12.01 5.28 13.37
C TRP A 150 12.70 6.62 13.20
N THR A 151 13.72 6.90 14.00
CA THR A 151 14.53 8.11 13.86
C THR A 151 15.46 8.02 12.65
N ASP A 152 15.65 9.16 12.00
CA ASP A 152 16.63 9.37 10.96
C ASP A 152 18.03 9.36 11.59
N GLN A 153 18.74 8.24 11.43
CA GLN A 153 20.14 8.16 11.78
C GLN A 153 20.95 8.92 10.72
N LYS A 154 21.15 10.21 10.97
CA LYS A 154 22.27 10.93 10.36
C LYS A 154 23.55 10.20 10.76
N ASN A 155 24.12 9.44 9.83
CA ASN A 155 25.54 9.09 9.89
C ASN A 155 26.37 10.37 9.76
#